data_AF-A0A2E8AZ97-F1
#
_entry.id   AF-A0A2E8AZ97-F1
#
_cell.length_a   1.000
_cell.length_b   1.000
_cell.length_c   1.000
_cell.angle_alpha   90.00
_cell.angle_beta   90.00
_cell.angle_gamma   90.00
#
_symmetry.space_group_name_H-M   'P 1'
#
loop_
_entity.id
_entity.type
_entity.pdbx_description
1 polymer ?
#
loop_
_entity_poly.entity_id
_entity_poly.type
_entity_poly.pdbx_seq_one_letter_code
_entity_poly.pdbx_strand_id
1 'polypeptide(L)'
;MPLFEVETEGHIIITWADDEERASTAVNENYAHEKILRLTKRPRDTWVISKSALGIRGNSDPCTVARECLAKAAGDKVHAIRLYMHETGSDLAVARKAIESNMVMGW
;
A
#
# COMPACT_ATOMS: atom_id res chain seq x y z
N MET A 1 22.06 -3.70 11.57
CA MET A 1 21.14 -3.27 12.65
C MET A 1 20.05 -4.31 12.79
N PRO A 2 19.62 -4.70 13.99
CA PRO A 2 18.48 -5.60 14.20
C PRO A 2 17.11 -4.95 13.92
N LEU A 3 16.15 -5.79 13.55
CA LEU A 3 14.75 -5.40 13.32
C LEU A 3 13.94 -5.64 14.59
N PHE A 4 13.14 -4.66 15.01
CA PHE A 4 12.26 -4.75 16.17
C PHE A 4 10.79 -4.69 15.74
N GLU A 5 9.97 -5.51 16.39
CA GLU A 5 8.52 -5.37 16.42
C GLU A 5 8.12 -4.70 17.74
N VAL A 6 7.43 -3.57 17.66
CA VAL A 6 6.92 -2.83 18.80
C VAL A 6 5.40 -2.78 18.69
N GLU A 7 4.74 -3.49 19.58
CA GLU A 7 3.28 -3.47 19.71
C GLU A 7 2.90 -2.35 20.68
N THR A 8 1.98 -1.49 20.24
CA THR A 8 1.42 -0.39 21.02
C THR A 8 -0.09 -0.57 21.14
N GLU A 9 -0.78 0.35 21.84
CA GLU A 9 -2.25 0.30 21.94
C GLU A 9 -2.96 0.43 20.58
N GLY A 10 -2.40 1.20 19.63
CA GLY A 10 -3.00 1.42 18.31
C GLY A 10 -2.34 0.66 17.15
N HIS A 11 -1.08 0.22 17.29
CA HIS A 11 -0.25 -0.16 16.15
C HIS A 11 0.71 -1.33 16.42
N ILE A 12 1.13 -2.00 15.36
CA ILE A 12 2.33 -2.84 15.33
C ILE A 12 3.36 -2.10 14.49
N ILE A 13 4.39 -1.57 15.13
CA ILE A 13 5.44 -0.77 14.49
C ILE A 13 6.65 -1.68 14.22
N ILE A 14 7.20 -1.59 13.02
CA ILE A 14 8.41 -2.31 12.61
C ILE A 14 9.52 -1.29 12.39
N THR A 15 10.61 -1.40 13.14
CA THR A 15 11.71 -0.42 13.09
C THR A 15 13.09 -1.07 13.17
N TRP A 16 14.07 -0.44 12.55
CA TRP A 16 15.49 -0.81 12.65
C TRP A 16 16.14 0.01 13.75
N ALA A 17 16.79 -0.65 14.71
CA ALA A 17 17.51 0.00 15.79
C ALA A 17 18.71 -0.85 16.21
N ASP A 18 19.66 -0.30 16.94
CA ASP A 18 20.82 -1.06 17.43
C ASP A 18 20.44 -1.98 18.60
N ASP A 19 19.55 -1.51 19.47
CA ASP A 19 19.07 -2.17 20.68
C ASP A 19 17.61 -1.78 20.99
N GLU A 20 17.07 -2.36 22.08
CA GLU A 20 15.69 -2.14 22.52
C GLU A 20 15.43 -0.70 22.96
N GLU A 21 16.42 -0.05 23.57
CA GLU A 21 16.30 1.34 24.05
C GLU A 21 16.14 2.27 22.85
N ARG A 22 17.00 2.13 21.84
CA ARG A 22 16.92 2.86 20.57
C ARG A 22 15.63 2.58 19.81
N ALA A 23 15.13 1.35 19.82
CA ALA A 23 13.84 1.03 19.22
C ALA A 23 12.68 1.75 19.93
N SER A 24 12.70 1.79 21.27
CA SER A 24 11.69 2.51 22.06
C SER A 24 11.77 4.03 21.85
N THR A 25 12.98 4.61 21.85
CA THR A 25 13.19 6.03 21.55
C THR A 25 12.63 6.37 20.17
N ALA A 26 12.94 5.59 19.13
CA ALA A 26 12.45 5.83 17.78
C ALA A 26 10.91 5.82 17.70
N VAL A 27 10.24 4.93 18.45
CA VAL A 27 8.78 4.93 18.53
C VAL A 27 8.26 6.18 19.23
N ASN A 28 8.81 6.54 20.38
CA ASN A 28 8.36 7.71 21.14
C ASN A 28 8.61 9.04 20.42
N GLU A 29 9.68 9.15 19.62
CA GLU A 29 9.98 10.34 18.82
C GLU A 29 9.00 10.54 17.67
N ASN A 30 8.55 9.47 17.02
CA ASN A 30 7.67 9.54 15.85
C ASN A 30 6.18 9.37 16.21
N TYR A 31 5.89 8.75 17.35
CA TYR A 31 4.55 8.38 17.81
C TYR A 31 4.40 8.64 19.31
N ALA A 32 4.62 9.90 19.74
CA ALA A 32 4.70 10.31 21.15
C ALA A 32 3.49 9.98 22.03
N HIS A 33 2.34 9.65 21.44
CA HIS A 33 1.11 9.30 22.15
C HIS A 33 0.84 7.79 22.21
N GLU A 34 1.63 6.98 21.54
CA GLU A 34 1.47 5.53 21.53
C GLU A 34 2.11 4.93 22.78
N LYS A 35 1.34 4.14 23.53
CA LYS A 35 1.86 3.38 24.67
C LYS A 35 2.36 2.03 24.20
N ILE A 36 3.65 1.77 24.40
CA ILE A 36 4.28 0.48 24.08
C ILE A 36 3.76 -0.60 25.04
N LEU A 37 3.20 -1.66 24.47
CA LEU A 37 2.71 -2.85 25.19
C LEU A 37 3.75 -3.96 25.20
N ARG A 38 4.45 -4.15 24.07
CA ARG A 38 5.46 -5.19 23.90
C ARG A 38 6.51 -4.77 22.90
N LEU A 39 7.76 -5.11 23.17
CA LEU A 39 8.89 -4.89 22.28
C LEU A 39 9.63 -6.22 22.11
N THR A 40 9.89 -6.64 20.88
CA THR A 40 10.57 -7.90 20.59
C THR A 40 11.57 -7.74 19.46
N LYS A 41 12.82 -8.16 19.70
CA LYS A 41 13.83 -8.32 18.64
C LYS A 41 13.44 -9.47 17.71
N ARG A 42 13.34 -9.19 16.41
CA ARG A 42 13.01 -10.21 15.43
C ARG A 42 14.22 -11.13 15.18
N PRO A 43 13.99 -12.43 14.97
CA PRO A 43 15.06 -13.37 14.61
C PRO A 43 15.54 -13.24 13.16
N ARG A 44 14.79 -12.51 12.31
CA ARG A 44 15.10 -12.27 10.90
C ARG A 44 14.83 -10.81 10.55
N ASP A 45 15.48 -10.32 9.50
CA ASP A 45 15.33 -9.01 8.88
C ASP A 45 14.10 -8.89 7.97
N THR A 46 13.32 -9.95 7.83
CA THR A 46 12.17 -10.02 6.94
C THR A 46 10.87 -10.03 7.72
N TRP A 47 9.89 -9.22 7.29
CA TRP A 47 8.53 -9.23 7.81
C TRP A 47 7.50 -9.55 6.72
N VAL A 48 6.46 -10.32 7.09
CA VAL A 48 5.36 -10.68 6.21
C VAL A 48 4.06 -10.24 6.86
N ILE A 49 3.28 -9.45 6.13
CA ILE A 49 1.88 -9.19 6.45
C ILE A 49 1.03 -9.95 5.45
N SER A 50 0.11 -10.77 5.94
CA SER A 50 -0.83 -11.43 5.06
C SER A 50 -1.82 -10.42 4.46
N LYS A 51 -1.83 -10.29 3.13
CA LYS A 51 -2.84 -9.51 2.39
C LYS A 51 -4.26 -9.94 2.75
N SER A 52 -4.50 -11.25 2.92
CA SER A 52 -5.82 -11.76 3.28
C SER A 52 -6.23 -11.38 4.70
N ALA A 53 -5.28 -11.30 5.65
CA ALA A 53 -5.54 -10.84 7.01
C ALA A 53 -5.88 -9.34 7.04
N LEU A 54 -5.34 -8.55 6.11
CA LEU A 54 -5.72 -7.16 5.89
C LEU A 54 -7.03 -6.99 5.11
N GLY A 55 -7.71 -8.07 4.73
CA GLY A 55 -8.91 -8.02 3.89
C GLY A 55 -8.65 -7.67 2.41
N ILE A 56 -7.39 -7.58 2.00
CA ILE A 56 -7.00 -7.36 0.60
C ILE A 56 -7.20 -8.69 -0.16
N ARG A 57 -8.24 -8.74 -1.00
CA ARG A 57 -8.60 -9.91 -1.81
C ARG A 57 -8.40 -9.63 -3.30
N GLY A 58 -7.91 -10.63 -4.03
CA GLY A 58 -7.79 -10.63 -5.50
C GLY A 58 -6.36 -10.42 -6.00
N ASN A 59 -6.06 -11.02 -7.15
CA ASN A 59 -4.98 -10.57 -8.01
C ASN A 59 -5.57 -9.40 -8.80
N SER A 60 -5.27 -8.17 -8.42
CA SER A 60 -5.67 -7.03 -9.24
C SER A 60 -4.71 -6.95 -10.42
N ASP A 61 -4.82 -7.91 -11.33
CA ASP A 61 -4.07 -7.87 -12.57
C ASP A 61 -4.37 -6.53 -13.24
N PRO A 62 -3.34 -5.78 -13.66
CA PRO A 62 -3.56 -4.52 -14.35
C PRO A 62 -4.51 -4.74 -15.52
N CYS A 63 -5.51 -3.88 -15.65
CA CYS A 63 -6.47 -4.01 -16.74
C CYS A 63 -5.76 -3.57 -18.02
N THR A 64 -5.42 -4.52 -18.89
CA THR A 64 -4.67 -4.26 -20.14
C THR A 64 -5.34 -3.18 -20.98
N VAL A 65 -6.67 -3.21 -21.11
CA VAL A 65 -7.45 -2.20 -21.84
C VAL A 65 -7.30 -0.80 -21.20
N ALA A 66 -7.34 -0.70 -19.86
CA ALA A 66 -7.11 0.55 -19.16
C ALA A 66 -5.69 1.09 -19.39
N ARG A 67 -4.68 0.19 -19.40
CA ARG A 67 -3.29 0.57 -19.70
C ARG A 67 -3.12 1.04 -21.14
N GLU A 68 -3.75 0.39 -22.11
CA GLU A 68 -3.71 0.84 -23.50
C GLU A 68 -4.42 2.19 -23.68
N CYS A 69 -5.57 2.39 -23.04
CA CYS A 69 -6.28 3.66 -23.05
C CYS A 69 -5.44 4.80 -22.46
N LEU A 70 -4.77 4.55 -21.33
CA LEU A 70 -3.85 5.50 -20.74
C LEU A 70 -2.64 5.80 -21.67
N ALA A 71 -2.13 4.79 -22.39
CA ALA A 71 -1.02 4.96 -23.34
C ALA A 71 -1.41 5.85 -24.52
N LYS A 72 -2.58 5.58 -25.10
CA LYS A 72 -3.18 6.41 -26.15
C LYS A 72 -3.45 7.85 -25.64
N ALA A 73 -3.80 7.99 -24.37
CA ALA A 73 -4.05 9.27 -23.72
C ALA A 73 -2.80 10.00 -23.21
N ALA A 74 -1.60 9.41 -23.37
CA ALA A 74 -0.36 9.91 -22.77
C ALA A 74 -0.50 10.23 -21.25
N GLY A 75 -1.29 9.42 -20.54
CA GLY A 75 -1.55 9.59 -19.10
C GLY A 75 -2.63 10.64 -18.75
N ASP A 76 -3.29 11.27 -19.72
CA ASP A 76 -4.44 12.12 -19.45
C ASP A 76 -5.61 11.26 -18.94
N LYS A 77 -5.94 11.44 -17.66
CA LYS A 77 -6.98 10.68 -16.97
C LYS A 77 -8.36 10.82 -17.62
N VAL A 78 -8.77 12.04 -17.99
CA VAL A 78 -10.13 12.28 -18.50
C VAL A 78 -10.27 11.69 -19.90
N HIS A 79 -9.23 11.81 -20.73
CA HIS A 79 -9.17 11.21 -22.05
C HIS A 79 -9.15 9.68 -21.97
N ALA A 80 -8.33 9.09 -21.08
CA ALA A 80 -8.27 7.65 -20.87
C ALA A 80 -9.61 7.06 -20.39
N ILE A 81 -10.35 7.76 -19.51
CA ILE A 81 -11.69 7.34 -19.07
C ILE A 81 -12.65 7.31 -20.25
N ARG A 82 -12.65 8.34 -21.12
CA ARG A 82 -13.51 8.38 -22.31
C ARG A 82 -13.18 7.26 -23.29
N LEU A 83 -11.89 7.01 -23.54
CA LEU A 83 -11.44 5.91 -24.39
C LEU A 83 -11.89 4.56 -23.82
N TYR A 84 -11.73 4.34 -22.52
CA TYR A 84 -12.12 3.10 -21.87
C TYR A 84 -13.63 2.85 -21.94
N MET A 85 -14.45 3.89 -21.70
CA MET A 85 -15.91 3.81 -21.85
C MET A 85 -16.29 3.45 -23.29
N HIS A 86 -15.61 4.04 -24.28
CA HIS A 86 -15.86 3.76 -25.69
C HIS A 86 -15.46 2.32 -26.09
N GLU A 87 -14.30 1.83 -25.63
CA GLU A 87 -13.79 0.50 -26.00
C GLU A 87 -14.54 -0.64 -25.29
N THR A 88 -15.02 -0.43 -24.07
CA THR A 88 -15.64 -1.49 -23.24
C THR A 88 -17.15 -1.40 -23.15
N GLY A 89 -17.75 -0.25 -23.54
CA GLY A 89 -19.17 0.03 -23.31
C GLY A 89 -19.53 0.22 -21.83
N SER A 90 -18.53 0.32 -20.94
CA SER A 90 -18.74 0.48 -19.50
C SER A 90 -19.22 1.89 -19.13
N ASP A 91 -19.91 1.99 -18.01
CA ASP A 91 -20.32 3.28 -17.46
C ASP A 91 -19.13 4.07 -16.88
N LEU A 92 -19.40 5.33 -16.53
CA LEU A 92 -18.40 6.25 -16.00
C LEU A 92 -17.77 5.75 -14.68
N ALA A 93 -18.54 5.10 -13.81
CA ALA A 93 -18.06 4.67 -12.50
C ALA A 93 -17.06 3.51 -12.66
N VAL A 94 -17.39 2.53 -13.51
CA VAL A 94 -16.52 1.41 -13.84
C VAL A 94 -15.26 1.89 -14.56
N ALA A 95 -15.41 2.75 -15.56
CA ALA A 95 -14.28 3.29 -16.31
C ALA A 95 -13.34 4.11 -15.44
N ARG A 96 -13.88 5.01 -14.59
CA ARG A 96 -13.09 5.78 -13.63
C ARG A 96 -12.30 4.85 -12.71
N LYS A 97 -12.95 3.84 -12.12
CA LYS A 97 -12.30 2.90 -11.21
C LYS A 97 -11.16 2.15 -11.91
N ALA A 98 -11.39 1.67 -13.14
CA ALA A 98 -10.38 0.94 -13.91
C ALA A 98 -9.15 1.80 -14.24
N ILE A 99 -9.37 3.02 -14.74
CA ILE A 99 -8.28 3.96 -15.07
C ILE A 99 -7.50 4.36 -13.81
N GLU A 100 -8.19 4.80 -12.75
CA GLU A 100 -7.54 5.24 -11.51
C GLU A 100 -6.75 4.11 -10.84
N SER A 101 -7.29 2.89 -10.82
CA SER A 101 -6.58 1.74 -10.23
C SER A 101 -5.28 1.43 -10.99
N ASN A 102 -5.28 1.56 -12.33
CA ASN A 102 -4.08 1.32 -13.13
C ASN A 102 -3.06 2.45 -12.98
N MET A 103 -3.49 3.72 -12.87
CA MET A 103 -2.59 4.84 -12.56
C MET A 103 -1.88 4.65 -11.21
N VAL A 104 -2.58 4.20 -10.17
CA VAL A 104 -1.98 3.91 -8.85
C VAL A 104 -0.95 2.77 -8.91
N MET A 105 -1.15 1.80 -9.80
CA MET A 105 -0.23 0.68 -10.02
C MET A 105 0.98 1.05 -10.90
N GLY A 106 1.22 2.33 -11.15
CA GLY A 106 2.32 2.78 -12.02
C GLY A 106 2.08 2.39 -13.47
N TRP A 107 0.89 2.70 -13.98
CA TRP A 107 0.69 2.73 -15.42
C TRP A 107 1.76 3.55 -16.12
#